data_AF-A0A561F1S8-F1
#
_entry.id   AF-A0A561F1S8-F1
#
_cell.length_a   1.000
_cell.length_b   1.000
_cell.length_c   1.000
_cell.angle_alpha   90.00
_cell.angle_beta   90.00
_cell.angle_gamma   90.00
#
_symmetry.space_group_name_H-M   'P 1'
#
loop_
_entity.id
_entity.type
_entity.pdbx_description
1 polymer ?
#
loop_
_entity_poly.entity_id
_entity_poly.type
_entity_poly.pdbx_seq_one_letter_code
_entity_poly.pdbx_strand_id
1 'polypeptide(L)'
;MRAAELFEQRVKPSEVARRLRVSRKSACQRHELWRDGGAQALASRGPGGSRCRLSSRCLEKLAAYDWLTVFLLPAYSPGLNPVEWVWAHVKRSLANLAIMALDRLEALVRNRLKRLQYRPDTLDGFIAVTGLTLNTPTSP
;
A
#
# COMPACT_ATOMS: atom_id res chain seq x y z
N MET A 1 10.61 1.04 23.62
CA MET A 1 9.39 0.80 22.79
C MET A 1 8.20 0.98 23.72
N ARG A 2 7.38 2.02 23.53
CA ARG A 2 6.49 2.57 24.58
C ARG A 2 5.51 1.57 25.23
N ALA A 3 5.11 0.52 24.53
CA ALA A 3 4.25 -0.53 25.09
C ALA A 3 4.98 -1.46 26.08
N ALA A 4 6.26 -1.80 25.80
CA ALA A 4 7.06 -2.68 26.66
C ALA A 4 7.32 -2.02 28.03
N GLU A 5 7.70 -0.73 28.02
CA GLU A 5 7.93 0.06 29.23
C GLU A 5 6.68 0.12 30.13
N LEU A 6 5.48 0.26 29.53
CA LEU A 6 4.22 0.26 30.27
C LEU A 6 3.90 -1.11 30.89
N PHE A 7 4.22 -2.21 30.20
CA PHE A 7 4.03 -3.56 30.75
C PHE A 7 5.04 -3.87 31.86
N GLU A 8 6.29 -3.42 31.76
CA GLU A 8 7.30 -3.50 32.84
C GLU A 8 6.85 -2.75 34.10
N GLN A 9 6.18 -1.60 33.93
CA GLN A 9 5.54 -0.84 35.01
C GLN A 9 4.23 -1.48 35.53
N ARG A 10 3.92 -2.71 35.11
CA ARG A 10 2.71 -3.48 35.49
C ARG A 10 1.39 -2.76 35.16
N VAL A 11 1.38 -1.90 34.15
CA VAL A 11 0.16 -1.24 33.69
C VAL A 11 -0.76 -2.26 33.01
N LYS A 12 -2.04 -2.29 33.41
CA LYS A 12 -3.04 -3.23 32.86
C LYS A 12 -3.20 -3.04 31.34
N PRO A 13 -3.38 -4.11 30.54
CA PRO A 13 -3.53 -4.01 29.08
C PRO A 13 -4.64 -3.06 28.61
N SER A 14 -5.74 -2.95 29.35
CA SER A 14 -6.81 -1.99 29.06
C SER A 14 -6.35 -0.52 29.14
N GLU A 15 -5.49 -0.20 30.11
CA GLU A 15 -4.94 1.14 30.29
C GLU A 15 -3.85 1.43 29.26
N VAL A 16 -3.05 0.43 28.89
CA VAL A 16 -2.11 0.52 27.76
C VAL A 16 -2.84 0.78 26.45
N ALA A 17 -3.98 0.12 26.21
CA ALA A 17 -4.82 0.37 25.03
C ALA A 17 -5.28 1.84 24.96
N ARG A 18 -5.75 2.38 26.09
CA ARG A 18 -6.18 3.77 26.21
C ARG A 18 -5.03 4.75 25.95
N ARG A 19 -3.87 4.55 26.59
CA ARG A 19 -2.70 5.42 26.47
C ARG A 19 -2.10 5.43 25.06
N LEU A 20 -2.07 4.27 24.41
CA LEU A 20 -1.51 4.12 23.06
C LEU A 20 -2.55 4.31 21.95
N ARG A 21 -3.81 4.59 22.29
CA ARG A 21 -4.95 4.70 21.36
C ARG A 21 -5.08 3.50 20.41
N VAL A 22 -4.84 2.30 20.93
CA VAL A 22 -5.03 1.02 20.20
C VAL A 22 -6.21 0.25 20.77
N SER A 23 -6.70 -0.76 20.05
CA SER A 23 -7.78 -1.61 20.56
C SER A 23 -7.34 -2.43 21.77
N ARG A 24 -8.28 -2.74 22.67
CA ARG A 24 -8.04 -3.65 23.81
C ARG A 24 -7.48 -5.00 23.36
N LYS A 25 -7.99 -5.53 22.24
CA LYS A 25 -7.49 -6.78 21.62
C LYS A 25 -6.01 -6.69 21.28
N SER A 26 -5.58 -5.59 20.68
CA SER A 26 -4.17 -5.37 20.33
C SER A 26 -3.27 -5.27 21.57
N ALA A 27 -3.74 -4.57 22.61
CA ALA A 27 -2.99 -4.48 23.87
C ALA A 27 -2.89 -5.82 24.60
N CYS A 28 -3.95 -6.62 24.65
CA CYS A 28 -3.91 -7.97 25.23
C CYS A 28 -2.96 -8.90 24.44
N GLN A 29 -3.07 -8.91 23.12
CA GLN A 29 -2.20 -9.72 22.25
C GLN A 29 -0.72 -9.32 22.42
N ARG A 30 -0.43 -8.02 22.50
CA ARG A 30 0.92 -7.51 22.76
C ARG A 30 1.42 -7.89 24.16
N HIS A 31 0.56 -7.85 25.18
CA HIS A 31 0.92 -8.27 26.53
C HIS A 31 1.23 -9.77 26.61
N GLU A 32 0.49 -10.60 25.88
CA GLU A 32 0.75 -12.04 25.75
C GLU A 32 2.10 -12.30 25.06
N LEU A 33 2.35 -11.66 23.91
CA LEU A 33 3.64 -11.73 23.22
C LEU A 33 4.80 -11.25 24.09
N TRP A 34 4.60 -10.17 24.85
CA TRP A 34 5.60 -9.64 25.77
C TRP A 34 5.85 -10.57 26.96
N ARG A 35 4.82 -11.27 27.46
CA ARG A 35 4.97 -12.28 28.51
C ARG A 35 5.85 -13.45 28.05
N ASP A 36 5.70 -13.86 26.80
CA ASP A 36 6.37 -15.05 26.26
C ASP A 36 7.80 -14.76 25.77
N GLY A 37 8.12 -13.53 25.36
CA GLY A 37 9.44 -13.19 24.81
C GLY A 37 9.98 -11.79 25.14
N GLY A 38 9.44 -11.16 26.19
CA GLY A 38 9.90 -9.88 26.71
C GLY A 38 9.76 -8.70 25.75
N ALA A 39 10.53 -7.64 25.98
CA ALA A 39 10.50 -6.44 25.15
C ALA A 39 10.89 -6.70 23.67
N GLN A 40 11.76 -7.70 23.42
CA GLN A 40 12.18 -8.13 22.08
C GLN A 40 11.01 -8.71 21.27
N ALA A 41 10.07 -9.43 21.88
CA ALA A 41 8.92 -10.01 21.19
C ALA A 41 7.92 -8.95 20.66
N LEU A 42 7.96 -7.73 21.22
CA LEU A 42 7.19 -6.60 20.72
C LEU A 42 7.86 -5.88 19.55
N ALA A 43 9.13 -6.20 19.24
CA ALA A 43 9.87 -5.51 18.21
C ALA A 43 9.17 -5.67 16.86
N SER A 44 9.13 -4.58 16.09
CA SER A 44 8.53 -4.61 14.76
C SER A 44 9.20 -5.70 13.92
N ARG A 45 8.41 -6.65 13.43
CA ARG A 45 8.87 -7.66 12.44
C ARG A 45 9.05 -7.07 11.03
N GLY A 46 9.13 -5.74 10.93
CA GLY A 46 9.08 -4.98 9.69
C GLY A 46 7.66 -4.52 9.34
N PRO A 47 7.51 -3.83 8.20
CA PRO A 47 6.21 -3.37 7.71
C PRO A 47 5.23 -4.54 7.61
N GLY A 48 4.09 -4.44 8.27
CA GLY A 48 2.99 -5.38 8.08
C GLY A 48 2.45 -5.26 6.65
N GLY A 49 2.46 -6.34 5.89
CA GLY A 49 2.00 -6.37 4.51
C GLY A 49 2.58 -7.54 3.72
N SER A 50 2.16 -7.69 2.46
CA SER A 50 2.82 -8.62 1.55
C SER A 50 4.31 -8.24 1.42
N ARG A 51 5.19 -9.25 1.38
CA ARG A 51 6.60 -9.02 1.06
C ARG A 51 6.69 -8.24 -0.25
N CYS A 52 7.65 -7.32 -0.35
CA CYS A 52 7.91 -6.60 -1.59
C CYS A 52 8.08 -7.62 -2.72
N ARG A 53 7.30 -7.45 -3.80
CA ARG A 53 7.36 -8.36 -4.96
C ARG A 53 8.62 -8.14 -5.81
N LEU A 54 9.33 -7.04 -5.60
CA LEU A 54 10.63 -6.77 -6.21
C LEU A 54 11.73 -7.39 -5.33
N SER A 55 12.20 -8.58 -5.74
CA SER A 55 13.40 -9.18 -5.15
C SER A 55 14.66 -8.41 -5.56
N SER A 56 15.78 -8.61 -4.85
CA SER A 56 17.08 -8.02 -5.22
C SER A 56 17.46 -8.33 -6.67
N ARG A 57 17.21 -9.56 -7.13
CA ARG A 57 17.42 -9.98 -8.53
C ARG A 57 16.56 -9.18 -9.52
N CYS A 58 15.33 -8.82 -9.14
CA CYS A 58 14.49 -7.97 -9.98
C CYS A 58 15.07 -6.56 -10.07
N LEU A 59 15.53 -6.00 -8.95
CA LEU A 59 16.14 -4.67 -8.91
C LEU A 59 17.44 -4.60 -9.72
N GLU A 60 18.29 -5.61 -9.63
CA GLU A 60 19.51 -5.72 -10.47
C GLU A 60 19.19 -5.70 -11.96
N LYS A 61 18.14 -6.42 -12.38
CA LYS A 61 17.69 -6.38 -13.78
C LYS A 61 17.16 -5.02 -14.20
N LEU A 62 16.48 -4.30 -13.31
CA LEU A 62 15.97 -2.96 -13.58
C LEU A 62 17.11 -1.94 -13.64
N ALA A 63 18.17 -2.13 -12.85
CA ALA A 63 19.36 -1.27 -12.84
C ALA A 63 20.17 -1.32 -14.13
N ALA A 64 19.98 -2.33 -14.99
CA ALA A 64 20.58 -2.38 -16.32
C ALA A 64 19.95 -1.39 -17.32
N TYR A 65 18.88 -0.70 -16.96
CA TYR A 65 18.20 0.29 -17.82
C TYR A 65 18.43 1.71 -17.30
N ASP A 66 19.39 2.42 -17.89
CA ASP A 66 19.77 3.79 -17.47
C ASP A 66 18.63 4.81 -17.59
N TRP A 67 17.61 4.52 -18.42
CA TRP A 67 16.44 5.38 -18.62
C TRP A 67 15.31 5.13 -17.59
N LEU A 68 15.42 4.10 -16.74
CA LEU A 68 14.35 3.68 -15.84
C LEU A 68 14.62 4.07 -14.39
N THR A 69 13.80 4.97 -13.84
CA THR A 69 13.82 5.30 -12.41
C THR A 69 12.76 4.49 -11.66
N VAL A 70 13.17 3.77 -10.61
CA VAL A 70 12.27 2.94 -9.78
C VAL A 70 11.96 3.63 -8.46
N PHE A 71 10.68 3.86 -8.19
CA PHE A 71 10.20 4.39 -6.91
C PHE A 71 9.63 3.26 -6.03
N LEU A 72 10.20 3.05 -4.85
CA LEU A 72 9.67 2.08 -3.88
C LEU A 72 8.60 2.75 -3.01
N LEU A 73 7.36 2.31 -3.17
CA LEU A 73 6.26 2.78 -2.32
C LEU A 73 6.28 2.09 -0.95
N PRO A 74 5.93 2.77 0.15
CA PRO A 74 5.77 2.13 1.44
C PRO A 74 4.69 1.04 1.40
N ALA A 75 4.84 0.02 2.23
CA ALA A 75 3.84 -1.05 2.35
C ALA A 75 2.44 -0.46 2.61
N TYR A 76 1.44 -1.00 1.91
CA TYR A 76 0.03 -0.58 2.04
C TYR A 76 -0.19 0.93 1.78
N SER A 77 0.39 1.46 0.70
CA SER A 77 0.18 2.86 0.26
C SER A 77 -0.66 2.96 -1.02
N PRO A 78 -1.93 2.51 -1.02
CA PRO A 78 -2.76 2.54 -2.23
C PRO A 78 -2.99 3.97 -2.74
N GLY A 79 -3.02 4.98 -1.86
CA GLY A 79 -3.17 6.39 -2.27
C GLY A 79 -2.00 6.94 -3.10
N LEU A 80 -0.82 6.31 -3.04
CA LEU A 80 0.36 6.71 -3.81
C LEU A 80 0.50 5.93 -5.13
N ASN A 81 -0.34 4.92 -5.38
CA ASN A 81 -0.25 4.11 -6.58
C ASN A 81 -1.26 4.61 -7.64
N PRO A 82 -0.80 5.22 -8.75
CA PRO A 82 -1.69 5.82 -9.74
C PRO A 82 -2.63 4.81 -10.39
N VAL A 83 -2.26 3.52 -10.41
CA VAL A 83 -3.13 2.46 -10.95
C VAL A 83 -4.43 2.29 -10.17
N GLU A 84 -4.46 2.65 -8.88
CA GLU A 84 -5.67 2.59 -8.06
C GLU A 84 -6.73 3.57 -8.59
N TRP A 85 -6.30 4.75 -9.05
CA TRP A 85 -7.18 5.75 -9.66
C TRP A 85 -7.67 5.31 -11.04
N VAL A 86 -6.82 4.67 -11.84
CA VAL A 86 -7.21 4.03 -13.11
C VAL A 86 -8.32 3.01 -12.85
N TRP A 87 -8.13 2.12 -11.87
CA TRP A 87 -9.14 1.11 -11.52
C TRP A 87 -10.41 1.71 -10.94
N ALA A 88 -10.32 2.75 -10.10
CA ALA A 88 -11.47 3.46 -9.58
C ALA A 88 -12.30 4.08 -10.72
N HIS A 89 -11.63 4.69 -11.71
CA HIS A 89 -12.26 5.27 -12.90
C HIS A 89 -12.97 4.19 -13.73
N VAL A 90 -12.29 3.08 -14.04
CA VAL A 90 -12.88 1.96 -14.79
C VAL A 90 -14.10 1.40 -14.04
N LYS A 91 -13.97 1.09 -12.75
CA LYS A 91 -15.07 0.56 -11.93
C LYS A 91 -16.27 1.51 -11.89
N ARG A 92 -16.04 2.81 -11.71
CA ARG A 92 -17.10 3.83 -11.73
C ARG A 92 -17.85 3.85 -13.06
N SER A 93 -17.14 3.68 -14.18
CA SER A 93 -17.76 3.61 -15.51
C SER A 93 -18.63 2.36 -15.76
N LEU A 94 -18.50 1.35 -14.91
CA LEU A 94 -19.22 0.08 -14.99
C LEU A 94 -20.32 -0.05 -13.93
N ALA A 95 -20.37 0.86 -12.95
CA ALA A 95 -21.22 0.74 -11.76
C ALA A 95 -22.72 0.58 -12.05
N ASN A 96 -23.20 1.10 -13.20
CA ASN A 96 -24.61 1.05 -13.59
C ASN A 96 -24.92 0.00 -14.67
N LEU A 97 -23.98 -0.90 -14.98
CA LEU A 97 -24.17 -1.92 -16.02
C LEU A 97 -24.56 -3.27 -15.39
N ALA A 98 -25.77 -3.74 -15.69
CA ALA A 98 -26.19 -5.11 -15.39
C ALA A 98 -25.56 -6.07 -16.42
N ILE A 99 -24.39 -6.62 -16.10
CA ILE A 99 -23.65 -7.53 -16.97
C ILE A 99 -23.92 -8.96 -16.53
N MET A 100 -24.51 -9.77 -17.43
CA MET A 100 -24.92 -11.15 -17.14
C MET A 100 -23.93 -12.21 -17.62
N ALA A 101 -22.75 -11.81 -18.10
CA ALA A 101 -21.73 -12.74 -18.59
C ALA A 101 -20.30 -12.16 -18.44
N LEU A 102 -19.34 -13.01 -18.07
CA LEU A 102 -17.97 -12.61 -17.71
C LEU A 102 -17.15 -12.12 -18.92
N ASP A 103 -17.31 -12.78 -20.07
CA ASP A 103 -16.75 -12.39 -21.37
C ASP A 103 -17.19 -10.99 -21.78
N ARG A 104 -18.47 -10.65 -21.56
CA ARG A 104 -19.01 -9.31 -21.82
C ARG A 104 -18.40 -8.27 -20.88
N LEU A 105 -18.16 -8.62 -19.62
CA LEU A 105 -17.47 -7.74 -18.66
C LEU A 105 -16.02 -7.51 -19.08
N GLU A 106 -15.29 -8.56 -19.47
CA GLU A 106 -13.91 -8.45 -19.93
C GLU A 106 -13.80 -7.53 -21.15
N ALA A 107 -14.65 -7.73 -22.15
CA ALA A 107 -14.67 -6.89 -23.36
C ALA A 107 -14.92 -5.42 -23.00
N LEU A 108 -15.84 -5.14 -22.07
CA LEU A 108 -16.12 -3.79 -21.60
C LEU A 108 -14.91 -3.17 -20.88
N VAL A 109 -14.29 -3.90 -19.94
CA VAL A 109 -13.10 -3.44 -19.21
C VAL A 109 -11.97 -3.11 -20.20
N ARG A 110 -11.67 -4.01 -21.15
CA ARG A 110 -10.65 -3.78 -22.19
C ARG A 110 -10.95 -2.55 -23.02
N ASN A 111 -12.21 -2.36 -23.44
CA ASN A 111 -12.61 -1.18 -24.19
C ASN A 111 -12.49 0.12 -23.37
N ARG A 112 -12.81 0.09 -22.07
CA ARG A 112 -12.63 1.25 -21.18
C ARG A 112 -11.15 1.61 -21.02
N LEU A 113 -10.30 0.62 -20.78
CA LEU A 113 -8.85 0.80 -20.68
C LEU A 113 -8.25 1.33 -21.98
N LYS A 114 -8.65 0.77 -23.14
CA LYS A 114 -8.23 1.27 -24.46
C LYS A 114 -8.61 2.74 -24.65
N ARG A 115 -9.84 3.14 -24.31
CA ARG A 115 -10.25 4.55 -24.43
C ARG A 115 -9.44 5.46 -23.51
N LEU A 116 -9.10 4.98 -22.32
CA LEU A 116 -8.31 5.74 -21.35
C LEU A 116 -6.87 5.96 -21.84
N GLN A 117 -6.29 4.98 -22.55
CA GLN A 117 -4.97 5.10 -23.18
C GLN A 117 -4.87 6.30 -24.14
N TYR A 118 -5.97 6.68 -24.79
CA TYR A 118 -6.03 7.82 -25.71
C TYR A 118 -6.44 9.14 -25.03
N ARG A 119 -6.42 9.22 -23.70
CA ARG A 119 -6.80 10.44 -22.93
C ARG A 119 -5.67 10.83 -21.97
N PRO A 120 -4.58 11.43 -22.48
CA PRO A 120 -3.40 11.76 -21.68
C PRO A 120 -3.74 12.65 -20.48
N ASP A 121 -4.55 13.70 -20.66
CA ASP A 121 -4.94 14.61 -19.57
C ASP A 121 -5.59 13.89 -18.37
N THR A 122 -6.33 12.80 -18.64
CA THR A 122 -6.96 12.01 -17.58
C THR A 122 -5.94 11.15 -16.84
N LEU A 123 -4.95 10.60 -17.56
CA LEU A 123 -3.85 9.83 -16.98
C LEU A 123 -2.94 10.73 -16.13
N ASP A 124 -2.65 11.94 -16.62
CA ASP A 124 -1.86 12.93 -15.91
C ASP A 124 -2.55 13.34 -14.60
N GLY A 125 -3.88 13.49 -14.62
CA GLY A 125 -4.67 13.72 -13.42
C GLY A 125 -4.52 12.61 -12.37
N PHE A 126 -4.41 11.33 -12.77
CA PHE A 126 -4.21 10.22 -11.84
C PHE A 126 -2.82 10.24 -11.19
N ILE A 127 -1.80 10.63 -11.95
CA ILE A 127 -0.43 10.77 -11.43
C ILE A 127 -0.37 11.98 -10.50
N ALA A 128 -0.95 13.12 -10.89
CA ALA A 128 -0.95 14.35 -10.11
C ALA A 128 -1.54 14.16 -8.70
N VAL A 129 -2.62 13.37 -8.57
CA VAL A 129 -3.25 13.09 -7.28
C VAL A 129 -2.34 12.30 -6.32
N THR A 130 -1.38 11.52 -6.85
CA THR A 130 -0.42 10.79 -6.00
C THR A 130 0.69 11.66 -5.41
N GLY A 131 0.84 12.90 -5.90
CA GLY A 131 1.95 13.78 -5.52
C GLY A 131 3.33 13.30 -5.99
N LEU A 132 3.40 12.20 -6.76
CA LEU A 132 4.61 11.72 -7.39
C LEU A 132 4.90 12.59 -8.61
N THR A 133 5.71 13.63 -8.42
CA THR A 133 6.22 14.43 -9.54
C THR A 133 7.27 13.60 -10.27
N LEU A 134 7.02 13.28 -11.54
CA LEU A 134 8.05 12.77 -12.45
C LEU A 134 9.02 13.93 -12.70
N ASN A 135 9.99 14.11 -11.81
CA ASN A 135 11.09 15.02 -12.08
C ASN A 135 11.79 14.46 -13.32
N THR A 136 11.66 15.15 -14.45
CA THR A 136 12.48 14.86 -15.62
C THR A 136 13.93 14.99 -15.18
N PRO A 137 14.76 13.94 -15.30
CA PRO A 137 16.19 14.12 -15.07
C PRO A 137 16.65 15.20 -16.04
N THR A 138 17.18 16.29 -15.49
CA THR A 138 17.81 17.35 -16.27
C THR A 138 18.92 16.67 -17.07
N SER A 139 18.78 16.63 -18.40
CA SER A 139 19.87 16.16 -19.25
C SER A 139 21.11 17.04 -18.99
N PRO A 140 22.31 16.45 -18.94
CA PRO A 140 23.55 17.18 -18.67
C PRO A 140 23.85 18.26 -19.72
#